data_AF-A9DT89-F1
#
_entry.id   AF-A9DT89-F1
#
_cell.length_a   1.000
_cell.length_b   1.000
_cell.length_c   1.000
_cell.angle_alpha   90.00
_cell.angle_beta   90.00
_cell.angle_gamma   90.00
#
_symmetry.space_group_name_H-M   'P 1'
#
loop_
_entity.id
_entity.type
_entity.pdbx_description
1 polymer ?
#
loop_
_entity_poly.entity_id
_entity_poly.type
_entity_poly.pdbx_seq_one_letter_code
_entity_poly.pdbx_strand_id
1 'polypeptide(L)'
;MKNGIKRIGKGLFAIFMIKLTLLSGVLIFQACQTDSTFEDENDKELKSSFIEALNESSEKLREINIIKSNYKGDKKGNDLSKENTDEILTFKMCLLLNQDDSNGSSNTGVIDATDVDTIGEVIDLGNDSGTRPVVVDDNEGNVANDPVAFGFSMCFDIPQEPTVEAMDPAIQAARNFLLSRELTETDIVEALDGADESAMIPLVHAILVVEAEAEGLVYNDELELMSSMFGVQTANAQNWGIISGCAISTLGLDSLADLRDALDGKKVKGRALKKAFKKVAKKFVAGLTGWGTILLVAEFGICVAAGHAL
;
A
#
# COMPACT_ATOMS: atom_id res chain seq x y z
N MET A 1 45.78 68.66 17.97
CA MET A 1 45.49 67.45 17.16
C MET A 1 44.50 66.45 17.79
N LYS A 2 43.81 66.75 18.91
CA LYS A 2 42.88 65.80 19.58
C LYS A 2 41.53 65.57 18.88
N ASN A 3 41.14 66.41 17.92
CA ASN A 3 39.81 66.33 17.29
C ASN A 3 39.74 65.46 16.03
N GLY A 4 40.89 65.04 15.46
CA GLY A 4 40.93 64.21 14.24
C GLY A 4 40.55 62.74 14.49
N ILE A 5 41.04 62.16 15.61
CA ILE A 5 40.83 60.75 15.96
C ILE A 5 39.34 60.43 16.21
N LYS A 6 38.58 61.36 16.82
CA LYS A 6 37.13 61.20 17.03
C LYS A 6 36.32 61.13 15.74
N ARG A 7 36.84 61.68 14.63
CA ARG A 7 36.15 61.71 13.34
C ARG A 7 36.37 60.41 12.56
N ILE A 8 37.58 59.85 12.64
CA ILE A 8 37.94 58.58 11.99
C ILE A 8 37.21 57.40 12.65
N GLY A 9 37.12 57.38 13.99
CA GLY A 9 36.44 56.29 14.71
C GLY A 9 34.95 56.14 14.39
N LYS A 10 34.24 57.24 14.11
CA LYS A 10 32.80 57.22 13.78
C LYS A 10 32.53 56.58 12.41
N GLY A 11 33.40 56.83 11.42
CA GLY A 11 33.28 56.22 10.10
C GLY A 11 33.54 54.71 10.12
N LEU A 12 34.56 54.29 10.88
CA LEU A 12 34.93 52.87 10.97
C LEU A 12 33.88 52.05 11.73
N PHE A 13 33.24 52.62 12.75
CA PHE A 13 32.11 51.99 13.45
C PHE A 13 30.87 51.82 12.57
N ALA A 14 30.56 52.80 11.72
CA ALA A 14 29.42 52.72 10.81
C ALA A 14 29.60 51.60 9.76
N ILE A 15 30.81 51.48 9.19
CA ILE A 15 31.14 50.41 8.24
C ILE A 15 31.08 49.04 8.92
N PHE A 16 31.57 48.94 10.16
CA PHE A 16 31.47 47.72 10.95
C PHE A 16 30.02 47.30 11.21
N MET A 17 29.16 48.23 11.62
CA MET A 17 27.74 47.97 11.84
C MET A 17 27.02 47.50 10.57
N ILE A 18 27.27 48.14 9.42
CA ILE A 18 26.66 47.71 8.15
C ILE A 18 27.07 46.28 7.80
N LYS A 19 28.35 45.93 7.97
CA LYS A 19 28.84 44.56 7.74
C LYS A 19 28.22 43.55 8.70
N LEU A 20 28.05 43.92 9.97
CA LEU A 20 27.44 43.06 10.97
C LEU A 20 25.95 42.79 10.66
N THR A 21 25.22 43.81 10.21
CA THR A 21 23.83 43.66 9.78
C THR A 21 23.70 42.77 8.54
N LEU A 22 24.59 42.93 7.55
CA LEU A 22 24.61 42.06 6.37
C LEU A 22 24.95 40.61 6.73
N LEU A 23 25.92 40.39 7.63
CA LEU A 23 26.28 39.05 8.11
C LEU A 23 25.11 38.41 8.87
N SER A 24 24.44 39.17 9.74
CA SER A 24 23.25 38.69 10.46
C SER A 24 22.11 38.37 9.50
N GLY A 25 21.91 39.17 8.44
CA GLY A 25 20.93 38.87 7.39
C GLY A 25 21.24 37.55 6.68
N VAL A 26 22.48 37.34 6.24
CA VAL A 26 22.89 36.09 5.59
C VAL A 26 22.72 34.88 6.51
N LEU A 27 23.08 35.00 7.80
CA LEU A 27 22.90 33.92 8.76
C LEU A 27 21.43 33.59 9.03
N ILE A 28 20.54 34.58 9.04
CA ILE A 28 19.08 34.35 9.17
C ILE A 28 18.54 33.63 7.91
N PHE A 29 18.98 34.05 6.71
CA PHE A 29 18.56 33.39 5.47
C PHE A 29 19.13 31.97 5.33
N GLN A 30 20.37 31.73 5.77
CA GLN A 30 20.95 30.39 5.79
C GLN A 30 20.28 29.51 6.84
N ALA A 31 19.97 30.02 8.03
CA ALA A 31 19.21 29.28 9.03
C ALA A 31 17.83 28.86 8.51
N CYS A 32 17.13 29.72 7.77
CA CYS A 32 15.85 29.36 7.14
C CYS A 32 15.97 28.36 5.97
N GLN A 33 17.16 28.16 5.38
CA GLN A 33 17.40 27.18 4.32
C GLN A 33 17.91 25.83 4.84
N THR A 34 18.36 25.73 6.10
CA THR A 34 18.98 24.49 6.61
C THR A 34 17.94 23.47 7.09
N ASP A 35 16.69 23.89 7.33
CA ASP A 35 15.61 23.01 7.82
C ASP A 35 15.09 22.04 6.74
N SER A 36 15.26 22.33 5.44
CA SER A 36 14.75 21.45 4.38
C SER A 36 15.56 20.16 4.22
N THR A 37 16.85 20.15 4.58
CA THR A 37 17.72 19.00 4.29
C THR A 37 17.55 17.86 5.30
N PHE A 38 17.26 18.19 6.57
CA PHE A 38 17.06 17.19 7.63
C PHE A 38 15.65 16.56 7.58
N GLU A 39 14.62 17.32 7.20
CA GLU A 39 13.27 16.78 7.00
C GLU A 39 13.26 15.77 5.84
N ASP A 40 14.04 16.00 4.79
CA ASP A 40 14.12 15.11 3.63
C ASP A 40 14.83 13.77 3.91
N GLU A 41 15.82 13.73 4.79
CA GLU A 41 16.54 12.48 5.13
C GLU A 41 15.69 11.56 6.01
N ASN A 42 15.06 12.10 7.05
CA ASN A 42 14.19 11.32 7.94
C ASN A 42 12.94 10.82 7.19
N ASP A 43 12.38 11.63 6.28
CA ASP A 43 11.24 11.19 5.47
C ASP A 43 11.64 10.05 4.52
N LYS A 44 12.83 10.09 3.92
CA LYS A 44 13.34 8.99 3.08
C LYS A 44 13.57 7.72 3.87
N GLU A 45 14.13 7.83 5.07
CA GLU A 45 14.37 6.69 5.97
C GLU A 45 13.05 5.99 6.33
N LEU A 46 12.02 6.76 6.67
CA LEU A 46 10.70 6.20 7.04
C LEU A 46 9.98 5.59 5.83
N LYS A 47 10.07 6.21 4.65
CA LYS A 47 9.59 5.61 3.39
C LYS A 47 10.30 4.28 3.12
N SER A 48 11.62 4.25 3.22
CA SER A 48 12.42 3.03 3.02
C SER A 48 12.08 1.95 4.04
N SER A 49 11.94 2.32 5.31
CA SER A 49 11.59 1.40 6.40
C SER A 49 10.22 0.77 6.19
N PHE A 50 9.23 1.54 5.71
CA PHE A 50 7.92 0.97 5.36
C PHE A 50 8.00 -0.02 4.20
N ILE A 51 8.73 0.31 3.14
CA ILE A 51 8.88 -0.60 1.99
C ILE A 51 9.66 -1.87 2.36
N GLU A 52 10.71 -1.75 3.18
CA GLU A 52 11.47 -2.90 3.69
C GLU A 52 10.59 -3.80 4.57
N ALA A 53 9.82 -3.21 5.48
CA ALA A 53 8.89 -3.96 6.33
C ALA A 53 7.76 -4.62 5.51
N LEU A 54 7.32 -3.99 4.42
CA LEU A 54 6.36 -4.57 3.50
C LEU A 54 6.93 -5.76 2.75
N ASN A 55 8.19 -5.68 2.30
CA ASN A 55 8.89 -6.81 1.68
C ASN A 55 9.11 -7.96 2.68
N GLU A 56 9.55 -7.65 3.91
CA GLU A 56 9.67 -8.66 4.98
C GLU A 56 8.32 -9.35 5.25
N SER A 57 7.24 -8.57 5.31
CA SER A 57 5.89 -9.11 5.51
C SER A 57 5.46 -10.00 4.33
N SER A 58 5.78 -9.59 3.11
CA SER A 58 5.55 -10.38 1.89
C SER A 58 6.32 -11.71 1.92
N GLU A 59 7.58 -11.72 2.33
CA GLU A 59 8.36 -12.96 2.48
C GLU A 59 7.72 -13.89 3.52
N LYS A 60 7.33 -13.36 4.69
CA LYS A 60 6.63 -14.14 5.72
C LYS A 60 5.30 -14.68 5.26
N LEU A 61 4.52 -13.90 4.51
CA LEU A 61 3.25 -14.37 3.93
C LEU A 61 3.47 -15.60 3.04
N ARG A 62 4.53 -15.59 2.22
CA ARG A 62 4.84 -16.71 1.32
C ARG A 62 5.14 -18.01 2.07
N GLU A 63 5.64 -17.93 3.30
CA GLU A 63 5.98 -19.09 4.13
C GLU A 63 4.79 -19.68 4.90
N ILE A 64 3.62 -19.03 4.85
CA ILE A 64 2.42 -19.51 5.57
C ILE A 64 1.94 -20.82 4.94
N ASN A 65 1.85 -21.86 5.78
CA ASN A 65 1.26 -23.14 5.39
C ASN A 65 -0.25 -22.98 5.16
N ILE A 66 -0.73 -23.46 4.02
CA ILE A 66 -2.15 -23.45 3.67
C ILE A 66 -2.82 -24.74 4.09
N ILE A 67 -4.12 -24.66 4.36
CA ILE A 67 -4.96 -25.83 4.56
C ILE A 67 -5.59 -26.15 3.20
N LYS A 68 -5.24 -27.32 2.65
CA LYS A 68 -5.83 -27.79 1.38
C LYS A 68 -7.33 -27.93 1.56
N SER A 69 -8.11 -27.13 0.82
CA SER A 69 -9.56 -27.29 0.87
C SER A 69 -9.94 -28.61 0.19
N ASN A 70 -10.90 -29.34 0.76
CA ASN A 70 -11.43 -30.55 0.14
C ASN A 70 -12.28 -30.25 -1.11
N TYR A 71 -12.41 -28.98 -1.50
CA TYR A 71 -13.32 -28.54 -2.53
C TYR A 71 -12.67 -28.58 -3.91
N LYS A 72 -12.92 -29.68 -4.64
CA LYS A 72 -12.71 -29.73 -6.10
C LYS A 72 -13.95 -29.16 -6.78
N GLY A 73 -13.87 -27.92 -7.25
CA GLY A 73 -14.98 -27.21 -7.89
C GLY A 73 -15.37 -27.83 -9.22
N ASP A 74 -16.24 -28.85 -9.21
CA ASP A 74 -16.78 -29.49 -10.42
C ASP A 74 -18.23 -29.04 -10.72
N LYS A 75 -18.76 -28.08 -9.97
CA LYS A 75 -20.12 -27.57 -10.15
C LYS A 75 -20.15 -26.05 -10.22
N LYS A 76 -20.52 -25.56 -11.41
CA LYS A 76 -20.82 -24.14 -11.69
C LYS A 76 -21.68 -23.53 -10.58
N GLY A 77 -21.09 -22.62 -9.81
CA GLY A 77 -21.75 -21.43 -9.26
C GLY A 77 -22.51 -21.50 -7.93
N ASN A 78 -22.87 -22.66 -7.36
CA ASN A 78 -23.81 -22.67 -6.22
C ASN A 78 -23.35 -23.33 -4.90
N ASP A 79 -22.23 -24.05 -4.87
CA ASP A 79 -21.80 -24.84 -3.68
C ASP A 79 -20.55 -24.29 -2.96
N LEU A 80 -19.98 -23.15 -3.38
CA LEU A 80 -18.83 -22.53 -2.71
C LEU A 80 -19.17 -21.92 -1.34
N SER A 81 -20.45 -21.79 -0.98
CA SER A 81 -20.89 -20.80 0.00
C SER A 81 -21.24 -21.31 1.40
N LYS A 82 -20.98 -22.57 1.80
CA LYS A 82 -21.52 -23.08 3.07
C LYS A 82 -20.65 -24.12 3.79
N GLU A 83 -19.63 -23.66 4.50
CA GLU A 83 -19.26 -24.28 5.79
C GLU A 83 -19.16 -23.18 6.85
N ASN A 84 -20.33 -22.84 7.41
CA ASN A 84 -20.42 -21.95 8.56
C ASN A 84 -20.14 -22.80 9.82
N THR A 85 -18.88 -22.84 10.23
CA THR A 85 -18.49 -23.31 11.57
C THR A 85 -18.09 -22.09 12.38
N ASP A 86 -18.60 -21.97 13.60
CA ASP A 86 -18.64 -20.74 14.42
C ASP A 86 -17.26 -20.15 14.85
N GLU A 87 -16.15 -20.58 14.26
CA GLU A 87 -14.81 -19.99 14.39
C GLU A 87 -14.08 -20.14 13.05
N ILE A 88 -14.46 -19.36 12.03
CA ILE A 88 -13.77 -19.39 10.73
C ILE A 88 -12.38 -18.74 10.90
N LEU A 89 -11.38 -19.49 11.36
CA LEU A 89 -9.98 -19.00 11.49
C LEU A 89 -9.23 -18.91 10.14
N THR A 90 -9.94 -19.02 9.02
CA THR A 90 -9.34 -19.12 7.69
C THR A 90 -10.13 -18.34 6.63
N PHE A 91 -9.47 -17.76 5.63
CA PHE A 91 -10.13 -17.22 4.43
C PHE A 91 -9.80 -18.03 3.18
N LYS A 92 -10.68 -18.02 2.17
CA LYS A 92 -10.46 -18.77 0.93
C LYS A 92 -9.68 -17.97 -0.09
N MET A 93 -8.58 -18.52 -0.59
CA MET A 93 -7.85 -18.02 -1.74
C MET A 93 -8.04 -18.99 -2.91
N CYS A 94 -8.56 -18.52 -4.04
CA CYS A 94 -8.84 -19.33 -5.21
C CYS A 94 -7.99 -18.94 -6.41
N LEU A 95 -7.38 -19.93 -7.07
CA LEU A 95 -6.76 -19.79 -8.38
C LEU A 95 -7.80 -20.06 -9.48
N LEU A 96 -7.91 -19.14 -10.42
CA LEU A 96 -8.83 -19.25 -11.55
C LEU A 96 -8.16 -20.01 -12.68
N LEU A 97 -8.48 -21.27 -12.89
CA LEU A 97 -7.91 -22.02 -14.02
C LEU A 97 -8.63 -21.62 -15.30
N ASN A 98 -7.87 -21.09 -16.26
CA ASN A 98 -8.38 -20.75 -17.59
C ASN A 98 -8.59 -22.04 -18.41
N GLN A 99 -9.66 -22.79 -18.11
CA GLN A 99 -10.08 -23.96 -18.89
C GLN A 99 -11.15 -23.59 -19.92
N ASP A 100 -10.84 -22.65 -20.81
CA ASP A 100 -11.84 -22.17 -21.78
C ASP A 100 -11.96 -23.03 -23.05
N ASP A 101 -11.22 -24.13 -23.18
CA ASP A 101 -11.42 -25.02 -24.32
C ASP A 101 -11.22 -26.50 -23.99
N SER A 102 -12.28 -27.17 -23.54
CA SER A 102 -12.29 -28.63 -23.33
C SER A 102 -11.84 -29.46 -24.56
N ASN A 103 -11.77 -28.85 -25.75
CA ASN A 103 -11.31 -29.48 -26.99
C ASN A 103 -9.97 -28.94 -27.52
N GLY A 104 -9.37 -27.95 -26.86
CA GLY A 104 -8.08 -27.40 -27.24
C GLY A 104 -6.95 -28.37 -26.90
N SER A 105 -6.23 -28.88 -27.89
CA SER A 105 -5.05 -29.74 -27.71
C SER A 105 -3.87 -29.04 -27.00
N SER A 106 -4.02 -27.76 -26.66
CA SER A 106 -3.08 -26.93 -25.91
C SER A 106 -3.48 -26.72 -24.45
N ASN A 107 -4.44 -27.48 -23.90
CA ASN A 107 -4.65 -27.57 -22.45
C ASN A 107 -3.46 -28.31 -21.82
N THR A 108 -2.32 -27.63 -21.77
CA THR A 108 -1.10 -28.08 -21.14
C THR A 108 -1.27 -27.98 -19.64
N GLY A 109 -1.70 -29.09 -19.03
CA GLY A 109 -1.58 -29.33 -17.61
C GLY A 109 -2.87 -29.07 -16.84
N VAL A 110 -3.53 -30.16 -16.44
CA VAL A 110 -4.25 -30.15 -15.17
C VAL A 110 -3.21 -29.74 -14.13
N ILE A 111 -3.37 -28.55 -13.57
CA ILE A 111 -2.50 -28.08 -12.49
C ILE A 111 -2.73 -29.03 -11.30
N ASP A 112 -1.70 -29.78 -10.95
CA ASP A 112 -1.73 -30.69 -9.83
C ASP A 112 -1.40 -29.91 -8.55
N ALA A 113 -2.43 -29.39 -7.86
CA ALA A 113 -2.20 -28.71 -6.59
C ALA A 113 -1.98 -29.66 -5.40
N THR A 114 -1.76 -30.95 -5.66
CA THR A 114 -1.47 -31.91 -4.58
C THR A 114 -0.16 -31.57 -3.87
N ASP A 115 0.74 -30.82 -4.52
CA ASP A 115 2.05 -30.40 -3.99
C ASP A 115 2.10 -28.94 -3.54
N VAL A 116 0.96 -28.25 -3.42
CA VAL A 116 0.91 -26.85 -2.95
C VAL A 116 0.61 -26.82 -1.46
N ASP A 117 1.59 -26.43 -0.66
CA ASP A 117 1.56 -26.42 0.80
C ASP A 117 1.66 -25.00 1.40
N THR A 118 2.10 -23.99 0.62
CA THR A 118 2.30 -22.62 1.10
C THR A 118 1.62 -21.55 0.24
N ILE A 119 1.36 -20.36 0.81
CA ILE A 119 0.85 -19.21 0.03
C ILE A 119 1.82 -18.84 -1.10
N GLY A 120 3.13 -18.94 -0.85
CA GLY A 120 4.16 -18.67 -1.87
C GLY A 120 4.00 -19.55 -3.10
N GLU A 121 3.77 -20.85 -2.89
CA GLU A 121 3.54 -21.80 -3.99
C GLU A 121 2.21 -21.53 -4.71
N VAL A 122 1.16 -21.10 -4.00
CA VAL A 122 -0.10 -20.66 -4.62
C VAL A 122 0.14 -19.46 -5.53
N ILE A 123 0.92 -18.47 -5.07
CA ILE A 123 1.25 -17.27 -5.83
C ILE A 123 2.11 -17.63 -7.05
N ASP A 124 3.16 -18.44 -6.87
CA ASP A 124 4.04 -18.87 -7.94
C ASP A 124 3.27 -19.65 -9.01
N LEU A 125 2.37 -20.53 -8.58
CA LEU A 125 1.48 -21.27 -9.48
C LEU A 125 0.52 -20.35 -10.25
N GLY A 126 0.00 -19.30 -9.60
CA GLY A 126 -0.77 -18.25 -10.26
C GLY A 126 0.05 -17.57 -11.35
N ASN A 127 1.25 -17.12 -11.02
CA ASN A 127 2.15 -16.44 -11.97
C ASN A 127 2.51 -17.35 -13.17
N ASP A 128 2.87 -18.61 -12.92
CA ASP A 128 3.22 -19.58 -13.96
C ASP A 128 2.04 -19.88 -14.89
N SER A 129 0.81 -19.85 -14.36
CA SER A 129 -0.41 -20.08 -15.14
C SER A 129 -0.96 -18.82 -15.80
N GLY A 130 -0.38 -17.64 -15.52
CA GLY A 130 -0.91 -16.34 -15.95
C GLY A 130 -2.25 -16.00 -15.30
N THR A 131 -2.54 -16.57 -14.13
CA THR A 131 -3.78 -16.38 -13.38
C THR A 131 -3.48 -15.71 -12.04
N ARG A 132 -4.31 -14.77 -11.61
CA ARG A 132 -4.12 -14.11 -10.31
C ARG A 132 -4.92 -14.87 -9.25
N PRO A 133 -4.33 -15.20 -8.08
CA PRO A 133 -5.11 -15.66 -6.95
C PRO A 133 -6.11 -14.58 -6.56
N VAL A 134 -7.36 -15.00 -6.34
CA VAL A 134 -8.45 -14.13 -5.88
C VAL A 134 -8.85 -14.59 -4.49
N VAL A 135 -8.94 -13.65 -3.56
CA VAL A 135 -9.46 -13.94 -2.22
C VAL A 135 -10.99 -13.86 -2.26
N VAL A 136 -11.66 -14.89 -1.77
CA VAL A 136 -13.13 -15.00 -1.79
C VAL A 136 -13.65 -14.83 -0.38
N ASP A 137 -14.56 -13.87 -0.19
CA ASP A 137 -15.30 -13.73 1.07
C ASP A 137 -16.55 -14.62 1.04
N ASP A 138 -16.61 -15.59 1.95
CA ASP A 138 -17.75 -16.50 2.09
C ASP A 138 -18.94 -15.85 2.82
N ASN A 139 -18.75 -14.68 3.45
CA ASN A 139 -19.77 -14.07 4.32
C ASN A 139 -20.80 -13.21 3.57
N GLU A 140 -20.51 -12.77 2.36
CA GLU A 140 -21.45 -11.97 1.57
C GLU A 140 -22.16 -12.83 0.52
N GLY A 141 -23.44 -13.14 0.76
CA GLY A 141 -24.35 -13.77 -0.21
C GLY A 141 -24.63 -12.93 -1.48
N ASN A 142 -23.80 -11.91 -1.74
CA ASN A 142 -23.83 -11.02 -2.89
C ASN A 142 -22.42 -10.98 -3.53
N VAL A 143 -21.95 -12.10 -4.06
CA VAL A 143 -21.02 -12.02 -5.20
C VAL A 143 -21.78 -11.24 -6.28
N ALA A 144 -21.42 -9.98 -6.45
CA ALA A 144 -22.20 -8.99 -7.17
C ALA A 144 -22.40 -9.39 -8.64
N ASN A 145 -23.54 -10.02 -8.97
CA ASN A 145 -24.25 -10.13 -10.26
C ASN A 145 -23.50 -10.37 -11.59
N ASP A 146 -22.19 -10.45 -11.60
CA ASP A 146 -21.41 -11.13 -12.61
C ASP A 146 -20.69 -12.25 -11.85
N PRO A 147 -21.30 -13.44 -11.70
CA PRO A 147 -20.47 -14.62 -11.70
C PRO A 147 -19.76 -14.55 -13.04
N VAL A 148 -18.54 -14.00 -13.06
CA VAL A 148 -17.56 -14.46 -14.03
C VAL A 148 -17.73 -15.96 -13.98
N ALA A 149 -18.14 -16.57 -15.08
CA ALA A 149 -18.43 -17.99 -15.13
C ALA A 149 -17.07 -18.69 -14.99
N PHE A 150 -16.50 -18.61 -13.80
CA PHE A 150 -15.21 -19.15 -13.45
C PHE A 150 -15.36 -20.63 -13.77
N GLY A 151 -14.47 -21.11 -14.61
CA GLY A 151 -14.32 -22.53 -14.83
C GLY A 151 -13.89 -23.22 -13.53
N PHE A 152 -13.15 -24.31 -13.67
CA PHE A 152 -12.54 -24.97 -12.52
C PHE A 152 -11.71 -23.96 -11.72
N SER A 153 -12.04 -23.78 -10.44
CA SER A 153 -11.22 -23.03 -9.49
C SER A 153 -10.65 -23.98 -8.45
N MET A 154 -9.42 -23.70 -8.03
CA MET A 154 -8.77 -24.39 -6.92
C MET A 154 -8.67 -23.45 -5.75
N CYS A 155 -9.31 -23.79 -4.64
CA CYS A 155 -9.36 -22.94 -3.46
C CYS A 155 -8.54 -23.54 -2.31
N PHE A 156 -7.87 -22.66 -1.58
CA PHE A 156 -7.04 -22.96 -0.43
C PHE A 156 -7.57 -22.20 0.78
N ASP A 157 -7.63 -22.86 1.93
CA ASP A 157 -8.02 -22.23 3.18
C ASP A 157 -6.76 -21.65 3.84
N ILE A 158 -6.71 -20.34 4.01
CA ILE A 158 -5.54 -19.60 4.48
C ILE A 158 -5.75 -19.22 5.93
N PRO A 159 -4.86 -19.60 6.86
CA PRO A 159 -5.05 -19.30 8.27
C PRO A 159 -4.87 -17.80 8.56
N GLN A 160 -5.84 -17.23 9.25
CA GLN A 160 -5.94 -15.80 9.53
C GLN A 160 -4.84 -15.31 10.48
N GLU A 161 -4.65 -15.98 11.63
CA GLU A 161 -3.69 -15.56 12.66
C GLU A 161 -2.25 -15.52 12.12
N PRO A 162 -1.73 -16.56 11.43
CA PRO A 162 -0.43 -16.50 10.76
C PRO A 162 -0.35 -15.40 9.71
N THR A 163 -1.46 -15.08 9.02
CA THR A 163 -1.50 -13.99 8.02
C THR A 163 -1.33 -12.64 8.69
N VAL A 164 -2.02 -12.40 9.82
CA VAL A 164 -1.88 -11.14 10.57
C VAL A 164 -0.46 -11.03 11.16
N GLU A 165 0.05 -12.10 11.78
CA GLU A 165 1.41 -12.13 12.33
C GLU A 165 2.49 -11.92 11.26
N ALA A 166 2.30 -12.43 10.06
CA ALA A 166 3.20 -12.18 8.94
C ALA A 166 3.22 -10.70 8.53
N MET A 167 2.10 -9.99 8.70
CA MET A 167 1.96 -8.57 8.34
C MET A 167 2.41 -7.60 9.44
N ASP A 168 2.67 -8.07 10.67
CA ASP A 168 3.09 -7.23 11.80
C ASP A 168 4.21 -6.23 11.48
N PRO A 169 5.30 -6.60 10.76
CA PRO A 169 6.34 -5.62 10.42
C PRO A 169 5.77 -4.44 9.62
N ALA A 170 4.94 -4.69 8.61
CA ALA A 170 4.30 -3.65 7.81
C ALA A 170 3.29 -2.84 8.63
N ILE A 171 2.54 -3.45 9.56
CA ILE A 171 1.63 -2.73 10.47
C ILE A 171 2.40 -1.74 11.33
N GLN A 172 3.51 -2.18 11.94
CA GLN A 172 4.34 -1.32 12.79
C GLN A 172 5.00 -0.19 11.99
N ALA A 173 5.50 -0.49 10.79
CA ALA A 173 6.09 0.52 9.94
C ALA A 173 5.04 1.54 9.43
N ALA A 174 3.83 1.07 9.09
CA ALA A 174 2.71 1.95 8.72
C ALA A 174 2.33 2.89 9.87
N ARG A 175 2.22 2.37 11.09
CA ARG A 175 1.98 3.16 12.30
C ARG A 175 3.06 4.23 12.48
N ASN A 176 4.33 3.84 12.47
CA ASN A 176 5.46 4.77 12.63
C ASN A 176 5.47 5.84 11.54
N PHE A 177 5.15 5.47 10.31
CA PHE A 177 4.99 6.41 9.20
C PHE A 177 3.89 7.43 9.51
N LEU A 178 2.68 7.01 9.89
CA LEU A 178 1.58 7.94 10.21
C LEU A 178 1.92 8.86 11.38
N LEU A 179 2.57 8.35 12.43
CA LEU A 179 3.01 9.14 13.58
C LEU A 179 4.03 10.22 13.16
N SER A 180 4.96 9.89 12.26
CA SER A 180 5.94 10.86 11.73
C SER A 180 5.28 11.99 10.92
N ARG A 181 4.08 11.74 10.40
CA ARG A 181 3.27 12.72 9.66
C ARG A 181 2.34 13.54 10.56
N GLU A 182 2.62 13.58 11.86
CA GLU A 182 1.88 14.31 12.90
C GLU A 182 0.45 13.78 13.15
N LEU A 183 0.15 12.53 12.79
CA LEU A 183 -1.08 11.88 13.27
C LEU A 183 -0.82 11.35 14.67
N THR A 184 -1.76 11.56 15.58
CA THR A 184 -1.69 10.96 16.92
C THR A 184 -2.29 9.55 16.91
N GLU A 185 -1.95 8.75 17.91
CA GLU A 185 -2.61 7.46 18.15
C GLU A 185 -4.14 7.57 18.19
N THR A 186 -4.65 8.62 18.83
CA THR A 186 -6.09 8.90 18.85
C THR A 186 -6.65 9.17 17.46
N ASP A 187 -5.88 9.82 16.58
CA ASP A 187 -6.32 10.11 15.21
C ASP A 187 -6.38 8.86 14.35
N ILE A 188 -5.41 7.95 14.54
CA ILE A 188 -5.36 6.66 13.85
C ILE A 188 -6.56 5.82 14.29
N VAL A 189 -6.76 5.64 15.59
CA VAL A 189 -7.88 4.86 16.14
C VAL A 189 -9.24 5.43 15.72
N GLU A 190 -9.41 6.76 15.76
CA GLU A 190 -10.67 7.40 15.34
C GLU A 190 -10.91 7.31 13.82
N ALA A 191 -9.85 7.27 13.02
CA ALA A 191 -9.94 7.12 11.58
C ALA A 191 -10.28 5.69 11.16
N LEU A 192 -9.74 4.71 11.89
CA LEU A 192 -10.01 3.29 11.67
C LEU A 192 -11.36 2.83 12.24
N ASP A 193 -12.02 3.61 13.10
CA ASP A 193 -13.39 3.36 13.59
C ASP A 193 -13.62 1.90 14.10
N GLY A 194 -12.61 1.32 14.75
CA GLY A 194 -12.65 -0.05 15.28
C GLY A 194 -12.25 -1.15 14.29
N ALA A 195 -11.84 -0.81 13.07
CA ALA A 195 -11.18 -1.74 12.16
C ALA A 195 -9.81 -2.18 12.69
N ASP A 196 -9.35 -3.30 12.14
CA ASP A 196 -8.04 -3.84 12.44
C ASP A 196 -6.92 -2.91 11.98
N GLU A 197 -5.83 -2.86 12.74
CA GLU A 197 -4.68 -2.00 12.48
C GLU A 197 -3.98 -2.28 11.15
N SER A 198 -4.14 -3.50 10.63
CA SER A 198 -3.70 -3.89 9.30
C SER A 198 -4.25 -2.98 8.19
N ALA A 199 -5.42 -2.33 8.40
CA ALA A 199 -5.97 -1.32 7.51
C ALA A 199 -5.02 -0.15 7.22
N MET A 200 -4.07 0.14 8.12
CA MET A 200 -3.09 1.21 7.92
C MET A 200 -2.18 0.96 6.72
N ILE A 201 -1.91 -0.30 6.38
CA ILE A 201 -0.96 -0.67 5.33
C ILE A 201 -1.38 -0.11 3.96
N PRO A 202 -2.57 -0.45 3.41
CA PRO A 202 -2.99 0.11 2.14
C PRO A 202 -3.18 1.64 2.19
N LEU A 203 -3.58 2.20 3.35
CA LEU A 203 -3.75 3.65 3.51
C LEU A 203 -2.42 4.41 3.46
N VAL A 204 -1.40 3.95 4.20
CA VAL A 204 -0.04 4.50 4.15
C VAL A 204 0.51 4.39 2.75
N HIS A 205 0.27 3.24 2.12
CA HIS A 205 0.74 3.02 0.78
C HIS A 205 0.12 4.00 -0.24
N ALA A 206 -1.17 4.29 -0.14
CA ALA A 206 -1.80 5.32 -0.96
C ALA A 206 -1.29 6.74 -0.68
N ILE A 207 -0.92 7.04 0.57
CA ILE A 207 -0.25 8.31 0.90
C ILE A 207 1.08 8.41 0.16
N LEU A 208 1.87 7.33 0.13
CA LEU A 208 3.14 7.30 -0.60
C LEU A 208 2.96 7.48 -2.11
N VAL A 209 1.92 6.88 -2.70
CA VAL A 209 1.58 7.08 -4.12
C VAL A 209 1.29 8.56 -4.40
N VAL A 210 0.43 9.19 -3.59
CA VAL A 210 0.10 10.61 -3.74
C VAL A 210 1.32 11.52 -3.54
N GLU A 211 2.21 11.19 -2.61
CA GLU A 211 3.48 11.92 -2.43
C GLU A 211 4.39 11.80 -3.66
N ALA A 212 4.56 10.59 -4.20
CA ALA A 212 5.39 10.36 -5.37
C ALA A 212 4.85 11.11 -6.61
N GLU A 213 3.53 11.16 -6.78
CA GLU A 213 2.86 11.96 -7.82
C GLU A 213 3.15 13.46 -7.64
N ALA A 214 3.01 13.97 -6.43
CA ALA A 214 3.25 15.39 -6.13
C ALA A 214 4.73 15.81 -6.32
N GLU A 215 5.68 14.90 -6.08
CA GLU A 215 7.11 15.12 -6.31
C GLU A 215 7.50 15.07 -7.80
N GLY A 216 6.57 14.75 -8.70
CA GLY A 216 6.85 14.58 -10.14
C GLY A 216 7.78 13.40 -10.44
N LEU A 217 7.98 12.51 -9.47
CA LEU A 217 8.69 11.23 -9.64
C LEU A 217 7.84 10.25 -10.46
N VAL A 218 6.52 10.47 -10.49
CA VAL A 218 5.61 9.88 -11.48
C VAL A 218 5.60 10.79 -12.71
N TYR A 219 6.59 10.61 -13.59
CA TYR A 219 6.73 11.44 -14.79
C TYR A 219 5.49 11.30 -15.69
N ASN A 220 5.07 12.45 -16.24
CA ASN A 220 3.92 12.64 -17.12
C ASN A 220 3.94 11.71 -18.35
N ASP A 221 3.24 10.60 -18.25
CA ASP A 221 2.34 10.14 -19.31
C ASP A 221 0.99 9.99 -18.61
N GLU A 222 0.14 11.02 -18.74
CA GLU A 222 -1.26 10.89 -18.34
C GLU A 222 -1.78 9.56 -18.89
N LEU A 223 -2.31 8.71 -18.02
CA LEU A 223 -3.47 7.93 -18.45
C LEU A 223 -3.22 6.90 -19.57
N GLU A 224 -1.97 6.54 -19.89
CA GLU A 224 -1.64 5.15 -20.24
C GLU A 224 -1.60 4.27 -18.99
N LEU A 225 -1.75 4.84 -17.79
CA LEU A 225 -1.84 4.10 -16.51
C LEU A 225 -3.09 3.21 -16.38
N MET A 226 -4.07 3.41 -17.27
CA MET A 226 -5.17 2.46 -17.56
C MET A 226 -4.83 1.45 -18.66
N SER A 227 -3.79 1.69 -19.48
CA SER A 227 -3.38 0.89 -20.65
C SER A 227 -2.85 -0.50 -20.27
N SER A 228 -2.62 -0.77 -18.99
CA SER A 228 -2.36 -2.12 -18.49
C SER A 228 -3.22 -2.44 -17.27
N MET A 229 -4.49 -2.01 -17.27
CA MET A 229 -5.49 -2.37 -16.25
C MET A 229 -5.47 -3.87 -15.88
N PHE A 230 -4.94 -4.76 -16.74
CA PHE A 230 -4.61 -6.15 -16.43
C PHE A 230 -3.27 -6.67 -17.04
N GLY A 231 -2.20 -5.87 -17.01
CA GLY A 231 -0.80 -6.32 -17.21
C GLY A 231 -0.09 -5.76 -18.45
N VAL A 232 1.02 -5.03 -18.26
CA VAL A 232 2.18 -4.82 -19.17
C VAL A 232 3.31 -4.09 -18.41
N GLN A 233 4.53 -4.60 -18.63
CA GLN A 233 5.85 -4.18 -18.14
C GLN A 233 6.37 -2.85 -18.70
N THR A 234 7.18 -2.12 -17.91
CA THR A 234 8.26 -1.28 -18.46
C THR A 234 9.56 -1.45 -17.64
N ALA A 235 10.65 -1.75 -18.35
CA ALA A 235 11.91 -2.24 -17.81
C ALA A 235 12.79 -1.21 -17.05
N ASN A 236 12.23 -0.08 -16.61
CA ASN A 236 12.93 0.91 -15.75
C ASN A 236 12.01 1.64 -14.75
N ALA A 237 10.74 1.23 -14.59
CA ALA A 237 9.78 1.76 -13.60
C ALA A 237 9.30 0.70 -12.59
N GLN A 238 10.09 -0.38 -12.45
CA GLN A 238 9.62 -1.72 -12.07
C GLN A 238 8.98 -1.91 -10.70
N ASN A 239 9.05 -0.95 -9.76
CA ASN A 239 8.48 -1.17 -8.43
C ASN A 239 7.16 -0.40 -8.21
N TRP A 240 7.08 0.87 -8.61
CA TRP A 240 5.96 1.73 -8.23
C TRP A 240 4.65 1.46 -8.99
N GLY A 241 4.69 1.04 -10.25
CA GLY A 241 3.48 0.80 -11.05
C GLY A 241 2.66 -0.41 -10.59
N ILE A 242 3.34 -1.45 -10.13
CA ILE A 242 2.74 -2.66 -9.59
C ILE A 242 2.15 -2.37 -8.22
N ILE A 243 2.94 -1.70 -7.40
CA ILE A 243 2.61 -1.29 -6.04
C ILE A 243 1.44 -0.28 -6.03
N SER A 244 1.37 0.67 -6.97
CA SER A 244 0.22 1.61 -7.09
C SER A 244 -1.05 0.91 -7.55
N GLY A 245 -0.95 -0.09 -8.44
CA GLY A 245 -2.07 -0.94 -8.84
C GLY A 245 -2.73 -1.65 -7.67
N CYS A 246 -1.92 -2.17 -6.73
CA CYS A 246 -2.41 -2.81 -5.50
C CYS A 246 -3.13 -1.84 -4.57
N ALA A 247 -2.66 -0.60 -4.46
CA ALA A 247 -3.34 0.44 -3.68
C ALA A 247 -4.72 0.79 -4.27
N ILE A 248 -4.79 0.87 -5.59
CA ILE A 248 -6.01 1.22 -6.34
C ILE A 248 -7.05 0.10 -6.24
N SER A 249 -6.63 -1.16 -6.40
CA SER A 249 -7.55 -2.30 -6.33
C SER A 249 -8.16 -2.44 -4.93
N THR A 250 -7.39 -2.11 -3.90
CA THR A 250 -7.80 -2.29 -2.50
C THR A 250 -8.57 -1.10 -1.94
N LEU A 251 -8.10 0.13 -2.11
CA LEU A 251 -8.82 1.31 -1.61
C LEU A 251 -9.94 1.78 -2.53
N GLY A 252 -9.88 1.41 -3.81
CA GLY A 252 -10.71 1.96 -4.88
C GLY A 252 -10.21 3.31 -5.39
N LEU A 253 -10.52 3.60 -6.66
CA LEU A 253 -10.16 4.85 -7.33
C LEU A 253 -10.72 6.09 -6.61
N ASP A 254 -11.95 6.00 -6.09
CA ASP A 254 -12.62 7.13 -5.43
C ASP A 254 -11.90 7.55 -4.13
N SER A 255 -11.39 6.58 -3.37
CA SER A 255 -10.64 6.82 -2.14
C SER A 255 -9.28 7.47 -2.43
N LEU A 256 -8.61 7.01 -3.49
CA LEU A 256 -7.34 7.58 -3.92
C LEU A 256 -7.53 8.99 -4.49
N ALA A 257 -8.57 9.21 -5.29
CA ALA A 257 -8.93 10.55 -5.79
C ALA A 257 -9.25 11.51 -4.65
N ASP A 258 -10.02 11.07 -3.65
CA ASP A 258 -10.30 11.86 -2.45
C ASP A 258 -9.02 12.20 -1.66
N LEU A 259 -8.07 11.27 -1.58
CA LEU A 259 -6.78 11.49 -0.92
C LEU A 259 -5.96 12.53 -1.69
N ARG A 260 -5.87 12.36 -3.02
CA ARG A 260 -5.17 13.25 -3.94
C ARG A 260 -5.73 14.67 -3.87
N ASP A 261 -7.05 14.83 -4.02
CA ASP A 261 -7.72 16.13 -3.94
C ASP A 261 -7.55 16.79 -2.56
N ALA A 262 -7.55 15.98 -1.49
CA ALA A 262 -7.37 16.50 -0.14
C ALA A 262 -5.93 16.98 0.10
N LEU A 263 -4.94 16.38 -0.57
CA LEU A 263 -3.51 16.68 -0.44
C LEU A 263 -2.97 17.61 -1.54
N ASP A 264 -3.75 17.92 -2.58
CA ASP A 264 -3.31 18.77 -3.68
C ASP A 264 -2.78 20.14 -3.21
N GLY A 265 -1.56 20.45 -3.64
CA GLY A 265 -0.81 21.65 -3.26
C GLY A 265 -0.50 21.80 -1.77
N LYS A 266 -0.69 20.76 -0.95
CA LYS A 266 -0.49 20.79 0.50
C LYS A 266 0.66 19.89 0.91
N LYS A 267 1.32 20.25 2.02
CA LYS A 267 2.24 19.33 2.69
C LYS A 267 1.47 18.10 3.14
N VAL A 268 1.99 16.91 2.83
CA VAL A 268 1.46 15.62 3.27
C VAL A 268 1.86 15.34 4.71
N LYS A 269 1.56 16.30 5.60
CA LYS A 269 1.82 16.28 7.05
C LYS A 269 0.74 17.08 7.78
N GLY A 270 0.52 16.80 9.05
CA GLY A 270 -0.30 17.62 9.94
C GLY A 270 -1.78 17.64 9.60
N ARG A 271 -2.41 18.81 9.77
CA ARG A 271 -3.89 18.95 9.70
C ARG A 271 -4.50 18.57 8.35
N ALA A 272 -3.78 18.78 7.25
CA ALA A 272 -4.27 18.44 5.91
C ALA A 272 -4.34 16.91 5.75
N LEU A 273 -3.23 16.23 6.04
CA LEU A 273 -3.17 14.77 6.01
C LEU A 273 -4.15 14.14 7.00
N LYS A 274 -4.22 14.63 8.25
CA LYS A 274 -5.17 14.14 9.24
C LYS A 274 -6.62 14.12 8.74
N LYS A 275 -7.06 15.19 8.06
CA LYS A 275 -8.41 15.26 7.48
C LYS A 275 -8.58 14.32 6.29
N ALA A 276 -7.57 14.26 5.41
CA ALA A 276 -7.57 13.39 4.25
C ALA A 276 -7.61 11.91 4.67
N PHE A 277 -6.66 11.51 5.51
CA PHE A 277 -6.57 10.19 6.11
C PHE A 277 -7.86 9.79 6.80
N LYS A 278 -8.41 10.63 7.69
CA LYS A 278 -9.69 10.32 8.38
C LYS A 278 -10.85 10.14 7.40
N LYS A 279 -10.91 10.91 6.31
CA LYS A 279 -11.97 10.77 5.29
C LYS A 279 -11.82 9.45 4.53
N VAL A 280 -10.60 9.14 4.10
CA VAL A 280 -10.28 7.94 3.31
C VAL A 280 -10.39 6.69 4.16
N ALA A 281 -9.78 6.67 5.34
CA ALA A 281 -9.87 5.57 6.30
C ALA A 281 -11.31 5.27 6.69
N LYS A 282 -12.16 6.29 6.94
CA LYS A 282 -13.58 6.05 7.23
C LYS A 282 -14.35 5.46 6.06
N LYS A 283 -14.08 5.91 4.83
CA LYS A 283 -14.72 5.32 3.64
C LYS A 283 -14.25 3.88 3.43
N PHE A 284 -12.96 3.66 3.60
CA PHE A 284 -12.31 2.38 3.49
C PHE A 284 -12.88 1.40 4.52
N VAL A 285 -12.92 1.77 5.79
CA VAL A 285 -13.46 0.95 6.88
C VAL A 285 -14.98 0.81 6.82
N ALA A 286 -15.73 1.83 6.40
CA ALA A 286 -17.19 1.73 6.33
C ALA A 286 -17.69 0.64 5.36
N GLY A 287 -16.84 0.25 4.39
CA GLY A 287 -17.10 -0.88 3.50
C GLY A 287 -16.66 -2.24 4.06
N LEU A 288 -15.96 -2.28 5.19
CA LEU A 288 -15.30 -3.48 5.71
C LEU A 288 -15.81 -3.79 7.12
N THR A 289 -16.53 -4.90 7.28
CA THR A 289 -16.87 -5.41 8.61
C THR A 289 -15.76 -6.33 9.09
N GLY A 290 -14.98 -5.95 10.12
CA GLY A 290 -14.00 -6.79 10.85
C GLY A 290 -13.13 -7.69 9.96
N TRP A 291 -13.67 -8.87 9.63
CA TRP A 291 -13.18 -9.82 8.61
C TRP A 291 -12.75 -9.20 7.27
N GLY A 292 -13.55 -8.26 6.74
CA GLY A 292 -13.27 -7.65 5.44
C GLY A 292 -11.93 -6.90 5.41
N THR A 293 -11.52 -6.32 6.55
CA THR A 293 -10.24 -5.60 6.65
C THR A 293 -9.06 -6.54 6.48
N ILE A 294 -9.10 -7.71 7.12
CA ILE A 294 -8.01 -8.68 7.05
C ILE A 294 -7.95 -9.31 5.66
N LEU A 295 -9.10 -9.63 5.07
CA LEU A 295 -9.19 -10.15 3.71
C LEU A 295 -8.57 -9.20 2.69
N LEU A 296 -8.88 -7.91 2.82
CA LEU A 296 -8.35 -6.88 1.93
C LEU A 296 -6.86 -6.64 2.16
N VAL A 297 -6.37 -6.69 3.40
CA VAL A 297 -4.93 -6.59 3.67
C VAL A 297 -4.19 -7.82 3.16
N ALA A 298 -4.78 -9.00 3.27
CA ALA A 298 -4.23 -10.20 2.65
C ALA A 298 -4.18 -10.03 1.13
N GLU A 299 -5.25 -9.55 0.49
CA GLU A 299 -5.28 -9.25 -0.94
C GLU A 299 -4.21 -8.22 -1.33
N PHE A 300 -4.02 -7.17 -0.52
CA PHE A 300 -2.96 -6.19 -0.71
C PHE A 300 -1.58 -6.84 -0.63
N GLY A 301 -1.32 -7.61 0.43
CA GLY A 301 -0.05 -8.31 0.65
C GLY A 301 0.26 -9.30 -0.46
N ILE A 302 -0.74 -10.08 -0.90
CA ILE A 302 -0.65 -11.00 -2.04
C ILE A 302 -0.38 -10.23 -3.33
N CYS A 303 -1.06 -9.11 -3.56
CA CYS A 303 -0.85 -8.28 -4.75
C CYS A 303 0.59 -7.75 -4.81
N VAL A 304 1.12 -7.27 -3.67
CA VAL A 304 2.51 -6.81 -3.56
C VAL A 304 3.50 -7.96 -3.75
N ALA A 305 3.23 -9.12 -3.15
CA ALA A 305 4.06 -10.31 -3.24
C ALA A 305 4.11 -10.90 -4.65
N ALA A 306 2.95 -10.99 -5.32
CA ALA A 306 2.83 -11.45 -6.71
C ALA A 306 3.46 -10.45 -7.69
N GLY A 307 3.42 -9.17 -7.33
CA GLY A 307 4.04 -8.09 -8.09
C GLY A 307 5.55 -8.21 -8.32
N HIS A 308 6.27 -8.98 -7.51
CA HIS A 308 7.70 -9.22 -7.72
C HIS A 308 8.01 -10.24 -8.84
N ALA A 309 7.00 -10.85 -9.46
CA ALA A 309 7.18 -11.96 -10.40
C ALA A 309 6.70 -11.71 -11.85
N LEU A 310 6.33 -10.46 -12.21
CA LEU A 310 5.88 -10.09 -13.58
C LEU A 310 6.86 -9.16 -14.31
#